data_AF-A0A8S2RBC5-F1
#
_entry.id   AF-A0A8S2RBC5-F1
#
_cell.length_a   1.000
_cell.length_b   1.000
_cell.length_c   1.000
_cell.angle_alpha   90.00
_cell.angle_beta   90.00
_cell.angle_gamma   90.00
#
_symmetry.space_group_name_H-M   'P 1'
#
loop_
_entity.id
_entity.type
_entity.pdbx_description
1 polymer ?
#
loop_
_entity_poly.entity_id
_entity_poly.type
_entity_poly.pdbx_seq_one_letter_code
_entity_poly.pdbx_strand_id
1 'polypeptide(L)'
;MFTKTESYLQVLPIELIHRIFDHLDAETIIFSIRRVSKRFYTIANTCNRYQLDFRYAFKSDLNIIARIVDLKNVISLTLSDDDEASGQISLFLAHFHLDRFIRLRSLNLINIKTEALKALQENVMKCPLRTLLVVFEWEYEDTRAALLSSIMPQNELLKFEFDGDREIFNEIQWSTQSRLKHLTVDQLLWNEVYSTLGHLPSLRTLVVKNVNRAFFNKDITRDSVIPQSNHLTPISLCCGDDNITMDNLESFLSLVPRLAHIRLTTDDCSINSSTVDGSQWEELIQLKLPIINDHKVSNILLGRNEKMVNQM
;
A
#
# COMPACT_ATOMS: atom_id res chain seq x y z
N MET A 1 -27.09 -14.37 -46.09
CA MET A 1 -27.14 -15.44 -45.07
C MET A 1 -25.83 -15.35 -44.30
N PHE A 2 -25.77 -14.50 -43.27
CA PHE A 2 -24.55 -14.24 -42.52
C PHE A 2 -24.29 -15.40 -41.55
N THR A 3 -23.19 -16.10 -41.77
CA THR A 3 -22.71 -17.19 -40.93
C THR A 3 -22.37 -16.66 -39.55
N LYS A 4 -22.97 -17.31 -38.54
CA LYS A 4 -22.74 -17.22 -37.10
C LYS A 4 -21.28 -16.84 -36.80
N THR A 5 -21.04 -15.60 -36.39
CA THR A 5 -19.76 -15.16 -35.83
C THR A 5 -19.53 -15.98 -34.56
N GLU A 6 -18.74 -17.05 -34.67
CA GLU A 6 -18.18 -17.68 -33.48
C GLU A 6 -17.46 -16.59 -32.70
N SER A 7 -17.92 -16.36 -31.46
CA SER A 7 -17.32 -15.36 -30.59
C SER A 7 -15.84 -15.71 -30.45
N TYR A 8 -14.95 -14.82 -30.90
CA TYR A 8 -13.50 -15.01 -30.89
C TYR A 8 -12.95 -15.45 -29.52
N LEU A 9 -13.65 -15.07 -28.44
CA LEU A 9 -13.34 -15.47 -27.07
C LEU A 9 -13.47 -16.99 -26.83
N GLN A 10 -14.33 -17.70 -27.57
CA GLN A 10 -14.50 -19.14 -27.45
C GLN A 10 -13.39 -19.97 -28.09
N VAL A 11 -12.46 -19.35 -28.81
CA VAL A 11 -11.33 -20.05 -29.44
C VAL A 11 -10.00 -19.71 -28.75
N LEU A 12 -9.97 -18.70 -27.88
CA LEU A 12 -8.74 -18.30 -27.18
C LEU A 12 -8.20 -19.45 -26.30
N PRO A 13 -6.87 -19.65 -26.24
CA PRO A 13 -6.22 -20.51 -25.25
C PRO A 13 -6.63 -20.15 -23.82
N ILE A 14 -6.70 -21.15 -22.94
CA ILE A 14 -7.17 -20.96 -21.56
C ILE A 14 -6.25 -20.02 -20.77
N GLU A 15 -4.96 -20.00 -21.09
CA GLU A 15 -3.95 -19.14 -20.48
C GLU A 15 -4.23 -17.66 -20.77
N LEU A 16 -4.68 -17.34 -22.00
CA LEU A 16 -5.06 -15.97 -22.35
C LEU A 16 -6.35 -15.55 -21.63
N ILE A 17 -7.30 -16.47 -21.47
CA ILE A 17 -8.52 -16.20 -20.71
C ILE A 17 -8.20 -15.97 -19.23
N HIS A 18 -7.30 -16.76 -18.64
CA HIS A 18 -6.85 -16.51 -17.26
C HIS A 18 -6.10 -15.19 -17.11
N ARG A 19 -5.30 -14.76 -18.10
CA ARG A 19 -4.70 -13.42 -18.10
C ARG A 19 -5.75 -12.32 -18.17
N ILE A 20 -6.84 -12.52 -18.91
CA ILE A 20 -7.96 -11.57 -18.89
C ILE A 20 -8.60 -11.56 -17.49
N PHE A 21 -8.78 -12.71 -16.85
CA PHE A 21 -9.33 -12.81 -15.50
C PHE A 21 -8.46 -12.12 -14.44
N ASP A 22 -7.14 -12.07 -14.62
CA ASP A 22 -6.24 -11.32 -13.72
C ASP A 22 -6.57 -9.81 -13.67
N HIS A 23 -7.30 -9.28 -14.65
CA HIS A 23 -7.74 -7.89 -14.74
C HIS A 23 -9.23 -7.69 -14.38
N LEU A 24 -9.91 -8.73 -13.92
CA LEU A 24 -11.32 -8.68 -13.53
C LEU A 24 -11.45 -8.98 -12.03
N ASP A 25 -12.43 -8.36 -11.38
CA ASP A 25 -12.77 -8.69 -10.02
C ASP A 25 -13.46 -10.08 -9.95
N ALA A 26 -13.45 -10.67 -8.75
CA ALA A 26 -14.03 -12.00 -8.56
C ALA A 26 -15.54 -12.04 -8.81
N GLU A 27 -16.27 -10.96 -8.54
CA GLU A 27 -17.72 -10.88 -8.74
C GLU A 27 -18.04 -11.02 -10.24
N THR A 28 -17.36 -10.24 -11.08
CA THR A 28 -17.47 -10.30 -12.54
C THR A 28 -17.17 -11.71 -13.07
N ILE A 29 -16.12 -12.37 -12.54
CA ILE A 29 -15.80 -13.75 -12.94
C ILE A 29 -16.93 -14.71 -12.55
N ILE A 30 -17.42 -14.63 -11.31
CA ILE A 30 -18.35 -15.58 -10.71
C ILE A 30 -19.79 -15.41 -11.22
N PHE A 31 -20.26 -14.16 -11.31
CA PHE A 31 -21.65 -13.83 -11.60
C PHE A 31 -21.88 -13.50 -13.06
N SER A 32 -20.90 -12.95 -13.76
CA SER A 32 -21.04 -12.61 -15.18
C SER A 32 -20.40 -13.68 -16.07
N ILE A 33 -19.08 -13.83 -16.06
CA ILE A 33 -18.35 -14.65 -17.03
C ILE A 33 -18.75 -16.13 -16.94
N ARG A 34 -18.76 -16.68 -15.72
CA ARG A 34 -19.09 -18.08 -15.46
C ARG A 34 -20.46 -18.50 -16.03
N ARG A 35 -21.38 -17.56 -16.20
CA ARG A 35 -22.75 -17.81 -16.72
C ARG A 35 -22.87 -17.71 -18.24
N VAL A 36 -21.84 -17.22 -18.95
CA VAL A 36 -21.90 -16.97 -20.40
C VAL A 36 -21.94 -18.28 -21.20
N SER A 37 -21.10 -19.25 -20.86
CA SER A 37 -21.04 -20.54 -21.58
C SER A 37 -20.50 -21.66 -20.70
N LYS A 38 -20.73 -22.92 -21.10
CA LYS A 38 -20.14 -24.10 -20.42
C LYS A 38 -18.62 -24.03 -20.35
N ARG A 39 -17.98 -23.51 -21.41
CA ARG A 39 -16.52 -23.34 -21.44
C ARG A 39 -16.07 -22.34 -20.37
N PHE A 40 -16.68 -21.17 -20.31
CA PHE A 40 -16.36 -20.17 -19.29
C PHE A 40 -16.71 -20.64 -17.88
N TYR A 41 -17.77 -21.41 -17.72
CA TYR A 41 -18.10 -22.05 -16.44
C TYR A 41 -16.94 -22.91 -15.93
N THR A 42 -16.39 -23.78 -16.80
CA THR A 42 -15.25 -24.65 -16.46
C THR A 42 -14.00 -23.82 -16.17
N ILE A 43 -13.68 -22.84 -17.03
CA ILE A 43 -12.48 -22.00 -16.87
C ILE A 43 -12.56 -21.15 -15.59
N ALA A 44 -13.73 -20.59 -15.29
CA ALA A 44 -13.96 -19.86 -14.05
C ALA A 44 -13.75 -20.76 -12.84
N ASN A 45 -14.27 -21.99 -12.83
CA ASN A 45 -14.08 -22.91 -11.71
C ASN A 45 -12.62 -23.40 -11.54
N THR A 46 -11.79 -23.33 -12.58
CA THR A 46 -10.35 -23.62 -12.50
C THR A 46 -9.51 -22.38 -12.22
N CYS A 47 -10.13 -21.20 -12.10
CA CYS A 47 -9.42 -19.99 -11.73
C CYS A 47 -8.79 -20.15 -10.36
N ASN A 48 -7.51 -19.79 -10.28
CA ASN A 48 -6.68 -20.05 -9.12
C ASN A 48 -6.07 -18.77 -8.54
N ARG A 49 -6.58 -17.59 -8.93
CA ARG A 49 -6.02 -16.27 -8.58
C ARG A 49 -7.13 -15.25 -8.30
N TYR A 50 -8.09 -15.63 -7.46
CA TYR A 50 -9.18 -14.73 -7.11
C TYR A 50 -8.68 -13.55 -6.27
N GLN A 51 -9.18 -12.36 -6.62
CA GLN A 51 -9.07 -11.15 -5.82
C GLN A 51 -10.46 -10.86 -5.27
N LEU A 52 -10.66 -11.17 -3.99
CA LEU A 52 -11.93 -10.95 -3.32
C LEU A 52 -11.92 -9.57 -2.70
N ASP A 53 -12.91 -8.76 -3.05
CA ASP A 53 -13.11 -7.43 -2.49
C ASP A 53 -14.48 -7.36 -1.84
N PHE A 54 -14.50 -7.24 -0.51
CA PHE A 54 -15.73 -7.22 0.25
C PHE A 54 -16.18 -5.81 0.64
N ARG A 55 -15.49 -4.73 0.23
CA ARG A 55 -15.88 -3.35 0.58
C ARG A 55 -17.36 -3.04 0.38
N TYR A 56 -17.93 -3.52 -0.73
CA TYR A 56 -19.33 -3.27 -1.10
C TYR A 56 -20.18 -4.55 -1.16
N ALA A 57 -19.65 -5.67 -0.66
CA ALA A 57 -20.29 -6.96 -0.84
C ALA A 57 -21.43 -7.17 0.16
N PHE A 58 -22.59 -7.61 -0.34
CA PHE A 58 -23.70 -7.97 0.52
C PHE A 58 -23.43 -9.29 1.24
N LYS A 59 -24.08 -9.49 2.41
CA LYS A 59 -24.01 -10.75 3.16
C LYS A 59 -24.41 -11.98 2.33
N SER A 60 -25.32 -11.81 1.36
CA SER A 60 -25.70 -12.86 0.42
C SER A 60 -24.53 -13.32 -0.45
N ASP A 61 -23.67 -12.40 -0.84
CA ASP A 61 -22.60 -12.65 -1.82
C ASP A 61 -21.46 -13.41 -1.17
N LEU A 62 -21.16 -13.12 0.11
CA LEU A 62 -20.23 -13.90 0.94
C LEU A 62 -20.56 -15.40 0.92
N ASN A 63 -21.83 -15.75 1.14
CA ASN A 63 -22.27 -17.15 1.14
C ASN A 63 -22.14 -17.82 -0.24
N ILE A 64 -22.40 -17.06 -1.30
CA ILE A 64 -22.29 -17.55 -2.66
C ILE A 64 -20.81 -17.75 -3.05
N ILE A 65 -19.97 -16.76 -2.75
CA ILE A 65 -18.52 -16.81 -2.98
C ILE A 65 -17.91 -17.99 -2.23
N ALA A 66 -18.27 -18.20 -0.96
CA ALA A 66 -17.81 -19.33 -0.15
C ALA A 66 -18.12 -20.71 -0.74
N ARG A 67 -19.24 -20.83 -1.45
CA ARG A 67 -19.66 -22.08 -2.09
C ARG A 67 -18.97 -22.32 -3.43
N ILE A 68 -18.58 -21.25 -4.12
CA ILE A 68 -18.07 -21.31 -5.49
C ILE A 68 -16.54 -21.26 -5.52
N VAL A 69 -15.95 -20.40 -4.69
CA VAL A 69 -14.52 -20.14 -4.66
C VAL A 69 -13.86 -21.03 -3.62
N ASP A 70 -12.91 -21.85 -4.07
CA ASP A 70 -12.00 -22.52 -3.16
C ASP A 70 -11.06 -21.47 -2.54
N LEU A 71 -11.12 -21.28 -1.22
CA LEU A 71 -10.36 -20.26 -0.50
C LEU A 71 -8.83 -20.39 -0.70
N LYS A 72 -8.35 -21.61 -1.02
CA LYS A 72 -6.94 -21.84 -1.36
C LYS A 72 -6.48 -21.11 -2.63
N ASN A 73 -7.42 -20.69 -3.47
CA ASN A 73 -7.20 -20.01 -4.74
C ASN A 73 -7.31 -18.48 -4.65
N VAL A 74 -7.57 -17.95 -3.46
CA VAL A 74 -7.63 -16.51 -3.21
C VAL A 74 -6.21 -15.98 -3.01
N ILE A 75 -5.83 -14.96 -3.77
CA ILE A 75 -4.51 -14.32 -3.69
C ILE A 75 -4.55 -12.93 -3.06
N SER A 76 -5.71 -12.27 -3.11
CA SER A 76 -5.94 -10.96 -2.53
C SER A 76 -7.28 -10.94 -1.84
N LEU A 77 -7.33 -10.34 -0.65
CA LEU A 77 -8.53 -10.17 0.15
C LEU A 77 -8.60 -8.73 0.64
N THR A 78 -9.71 -8.05 0.34
CA THR A 78 -10.05 -6.76 0.93
C THR A 78 -11.27 -6.94 1.83
N LEU A 79 -11.15 -6.51 3.08
CA LEU A 79 -12.22 -6.49 4.07
C LEU A 79 -12.41 -5.05 4.56
N SER A 80 -13.66 -4.62 4.72
CA SER A 80 -14.01 -3.28 5.19
C SER A 80 -15.04 -3.37 6.31
N ASP A 81 -14.91 -2.50 7.31
CA ASP A 81 -15.90 -2.25 8.36
C ASP A 81 -16.36 -0.77 8.32
N ASP A 82 -16.30 -0.14 7.13
CA ASP A 82 -16.84 1.21 6.90
C ASP A 82 -18.36 1.33 7.15
N ASP A 83 -18.90 2.53 7.03
CA ASP A 83 -20.32 2.83 7.28
C ASP A 83 -21.29 1.94 6.48
N GLU A 84 -20.92 1.53 5.26
CA GLU A 84 -21.74 0.66 4.41
C GLU A 84 -21.58 -0.83 4.75
N ALA A 85 -20.43 -1.21 5.32
CA ALA A 85 -20.03 -2.58 5.61
C ALA A 85 -19.82 -2.90 7.11
N SER A 86 -20.44 -2.13 8.02
CA SER A 86 -20.17 -2.28 9.46
C SER A 86 -20.36 -3.72 10.00
N GLY A 87 -19.29 -4.26 10.60
CA GLY A 87 -19.24 -5.59 11.21
C GLY A 87 -19.05 -6.73 10.21
N GLN A 88 -18.79 -6.43 8.93
CA GLN A 88 -18.51 -7.41 7.90
C GLN A 88 -17.19 -8.15 8.15
N ILE A 89 -16.15 -7.49 8.67
CA ILE A 89 -14.89 -8.16 9.02
C ILE A 89 -15.14 -9.21 10.09
N SER A 90 -15.85 -8.83 11.15
CA SER A 90 -16.19 -9.74 12.24
C SER A 90 -17.05 -10.92 11.75
N LEU A 91 -18.04 -10.64 10.89
CA LEU A 91 -18.86 -11.68 10.26
C LEU A 91 -18.02 -12.61 9.40
N PHE A 92 -17.09 -12.08 8.60
CA PHE A 92 -16.19 -12.86 7.76
C PHE A 92 -15.34 -13.80 8.62
N LEU A 93 -14.71 -13.28 9.68
CA LEU A 93 -13.85 -14.08 10.57
C LEU A 93 -14.62 -15.15 11.35
N ALA A 94 -15.92 -14.94 11.61
CA ALA A 94 -16.78 -15.96 12.20
C ALA A 94 -17.05 -17.14 11.24
N HIS A 95 -16.99 -16.93 9.93
CA HIS A 95 -17.30 -17.94 8.91
C HIS A 95 -16.05 -18.55 8.25
N PHE A 96 -14.95 -17.79 8.22
CA PHE A 96 -13.74 -18.15 7.49
C PHE A 96 -12.51 -18.05 8.38
N HIS A 97 -11.76 -19.15 8.42
CA HIS A 97 -10.43 -19.16 9.00
C HIS A 97 -9.40 -18.77 7.93
N LEU A 98 -8.56 -17.77 8.21
CA LEU A 98 -7.58 -17.27 7.24
C LEU A 98 -6.48 -18.29 6.91
N ASP A 99 -6.25 -19.29 7.76
CA ASP A 99 -5.30 -20.39 7.48
C ASP A 99 -5.68 -21.21 6.24
N ARG A 100 -6.95 -21.19 5.82
CA ARG A 100 -7.42 -21.81 4.56
C ARG A 100 -6.97 -21.05 3.31
N PHE A 101 -6.53 -19.80 3.45
CA PHE A 101 -6.09 -18.95 2.36
C PHE A 101 -4.59 -19.12 2.12
N ILE A 102 -4.15 -20.35 1.86
CA ILE A 102 -2.74 -20.74 1.74
C ILE A 102 -1.96 -20.00 0.63
N ARG A 103 -2.66 -19.33 -0.30
CA ARG A 103 -2.06 -18.53 -1.38
C ARG A 103 -2.28 -17.04 -1.20
N LEU A 104 -2.83 -16.59 -0.08
CA LEU A 104 -3.07 -15.18 0.19
C LEU A 104 -1.74 -14.43 0.23
N ARG A 105 -1.60 -13.46 -0.67
CA ARG A 105 -0.41 -12.61 -0.78
C ARG A 105 -0.70 -11.15 -0.44
N SER A 106 -1.95 -10.71 -0.60
CA SER A 106 -2.36 -9.35 -0.28
C SER A 106 -3.56 -9.38 0.66
N LEU A 107 -3.46 -8.62 1.75
CA LEU A 107 -4.56 -8.40 2.69
C LEU A 107 -4.76 -6.90 2.87
N ASN A 108 -5.97 -6.43 2.64
CA ASN A 108 -6.36 -5.05 2.83
C ASN A 108 -7.45 -5.02 3.91
N LEU A 109 -7.20 -4.29 4.99
CA LEU A 109 -8.10 -4.14 6.12
C LEU A 109 -8.48 -2.67 6.21
N ILE A 110 -9.77 -2.36 6.07
CA ILE A 110 -10.27 -1.00 6.06
C ILE A 110 -11.21 -0.82 7.25
N ASN A 111 -10.95 0.22 8.05
CA ASN A 111 -11.69 0.60 9.25
C ASN A 111 -11.87 -0.57 10.23
N ILE A 112 -10.83 -1.41 10.35
CA ILE A 112 -10.88 -2.61 11.18
C ILE A 112 -10.88 -2.26 12.67
N LYS A 113 -11.85 -2.82 13.40
CA LYS A 113 -11.93 -2.73 14.86
C LYS A 113 -10.86 -3.58 15.54
N THR A 114 -10.46 -3.16 16.74
CA THR A 114 -9.37 -3.79 17.49
C THR A 114 -9.63 -5.26 17.83
N GLU A 115 -10.86 -5.64 18.17
CA GLU A 115 -11.21 -7.02 18.46
C GLU A 115 -11.05 -7.92 17.24
N ALA A 116 -11.43 -7.42 16.06
CA ALA A 116 -11.25 -8.13 14.79
C ALA A 116 -9.77 -8.21 14.41
N LEU A 117 -8.99 -7.14 14.62
CA LEU A 117 -7.54 -7.16 14.41
C LEU A 117 -6.83 -8.17 15.32
N LYS A 118 -7.27 -8.27 16.58
CA LYS A 118 -6.76 -9.28 17.52
C LYS A 118 -7.11 -10.70 17.09
N ALA A 119 -8.34 -10.94 16.62
CA ALA A 119 -8.75 -12.24 16.07
C ALA A 119 -7.97 -12.60 14.79
N LEU A 120 -7.59 -11.59 14.01
CA LEU A 120 -6.76 -11.76 12.82
C LEU A 120 -5.32 -12.14 13.15
N GLN A 121 -4.76 -11.56 14.20
CA GLN A 121 -3.35 -11.69 14.57
C GLN A 121 -2.85 -13.13 14.41
N GLU A 122 -3.46 -14.10 15.12
CA GLU A 122 -3.03 -15.50 15.12
C GLU A 122 -3.09 -16.19 13.75
N ASN A 123 -4.00 -15.75 12.88
CA ASN A 123 -4.23 -16.37 11.59
C ASN A 123 -3.42 -15.71 10.47
N VAL A 124 -3.22 -14.40 10.56
CA VAL A 124 -2.39 -13.61 9.64
C VAL A 124 -0.95 -14.10 9.67
N MET A 125 -0.43 -14.52 10.84
CA MET A 125 0.93 -15.07 10.97
C MET A 125 1.15 -16.36 10.16
N LYS A 126 0.08 -17.08 9.81
CA LYS A 126 0.15 -18.34 9.05
C LYS A 126 0.04 -18.10 7.54
N CYS A 127 -0.36 -16.90 7.13
CA CYS A 127 -0.56 -16.56 5.74
C CYS A 127 0.76 -16.07 5.12
N PRO A 128 1.11 -16.48 3.89
CA PRO A 128 2.37 -16.09 3.28
C PRO A 128 2.25 -14.70 2.61
N LEU A 129 1.81 -13.72 3.40
CA LEU A 129 1.51 -12.36 2.97
C LEU A 129 2.76 -11.63 2.48
N ARG A 130 2.58 -10.88 1.40
CA ARG A 130 3.58 -10.01 0.78
C ARG A 130 3.19 -8.55 0.84
N THR A 131 1.89 -8.27 0.84
CA THR A 131 1.32 -6.93 0.92
C THR A 131 0.29 -6.89 2.03
N LEU A 132 0.35 -5.84 2.85
CA LEU A 132 -0.63 -5.53 3.87
C LEU A 132 -1.00 -4.05 3.74
N LEU A 133 -2.30 -3.77 3.64
CA LEU A 133 -2.87 -2.43 3.76
C LEU A 133 -3.72 -2.41 5.04
N VAL A 134 -3.51 -1.41 5.89
CA VAL A 134 -4.34 -1.16 7.06
C VAL A 134 -4.79 0.28 7.02
N VAL A 135 -6.10 0.48 7.02
CA VAL A 135 -6.75 1.78 7.16
C VAL A 135 -7.50 1.79 8.49
N PHE A 136 -7.24 2.79 9.32
CA PHE A 136 -7.96 3.03 10.57
C PHE A 136 -8.75 4.34 10.49
N GLU A 137 -9.97 4.32 11.02
CA GLU A 137 -10.63 5.55 11.40
C GLU A 137 -9.95 6.18 12.62
N TRP A 138 -10.17 7.49 12.77
CA TRP A 138 -9.53 8.37 13.75
C TRP A 138 -10.05 8.09 15.16
N GLU A 139 -9.74 6.90 15.66
CA GLU A 139 -10.01 6.46 17.02
C GLU A 139 -8.70 5.94 17.63
N TYR A 140 -8.24 6.63 18.66
CA TYR A 140 -7.00 6.30 19.34
C TYR A 140 -7.20 5.07 20.24
N GLU A 141 -6.45 4.01 19.98
CA GLU A 141 -6.45 2.80 20.80
C GLU A 141 -5.06 2.14 20.81
N ASP A 142 -4.36 2.24 21.93
CA ASP A 142 -2.96 1.82 22.13
C ASP A 142 -2.65 0.39 21.65
N THR A 143 -3.64 -0.51 21.74
CA THR A 143 -3.42 -1.93 21.44
C THR A 143 -3.20 -2.20 19.94
N ARG A 144 -3.63 -1.30 19.05
CA ARG A 144 -3.49 -1.47 17.59
C ARG A 144 -2.02 -1.49 17.16
N ALA A 145 -1.19 -0.62 17.73
CA ALA A 145 0.24 -0.57 17.42
C ALA A 145 0.96 -1.87 17.82
N ALA A 146 0.65 -2.39 19.01
CA ALA A 146 1.21 -3.66 19.49
C ALA A 146 0.80 -4.85 18.60
N LEU A 147 -0.46 -4.87 18.14
CA LEU A 147 -0.95 -5.89 17.22
C LEU A 147 -0.22 -5.83 15.87
N LEU A 148 -0.09 -4.64 15.27
CA LEU A 148 0.66 -4.46 14.03
C LEU A 148 2.13 -4.86 14.20
N SER A 149 2.76 -4.47 15.31
CA SER A 149 4.14 -4.83 15.66
C SER A 149 4.36 -6.34 15.68
N SER A 150 3.35 -7.12 16.07
CA SER A 150 3.45 -8.58 16.07
C SER A 150 3.38 -9.19 14.66
N ILE A 151 2.70 -8.52 13.72
CA ILE A 151 2.48 -8.98 12.34
C ILE A 151 3.72 -8.74 11.46
N MET A 152 4.45 -7.65 11.70
CA MET A 152 5.59 -7.23 10.86
C MET A 152 6.77 -8.23 10.81
N PRO A 153 7.24 -8.83 11.93
CA PRO A 153 8.49 -9.60 11.94
C PRO A 153 8.39 -10.97 11.27
N GLN A 154 7.21 -11.57 11.20
CA GLN A 154 7.09 -13.01 10.91
C GLN A 154 6.71 -13.31 9.45
N ASN A 155 6.38 -12.29 8.67
CA ASN A 155 5.86 -12.47 7.32
C ASN A 155 6.94 -12.24 6.24
N GLU A 156 6.73 -12.84 5.07
CA GLU A 156 7.41 -12.43 3.82
C GLU A 156 6.94 -11.04 3.34
N LEU A 157 6.56 -10.16 4.27
CA LEU A 157 5.95 -8.87 3.97
C LEU A 157 6.98 -7.98 3.27
N LEU A 158 6.64 -7.58 2.04
CA LEU A 158 7.46 -6.75 1.19
C LEU A 158 6.88 -5.34 1.04
N LYS A 159 5.55 -5.21 1.12
CA LYS A 159 4.83 -3.94 1.06
C LYS A 159 3.90 -3.79 2.27
N PHE A 160 3.96 -2.64 2.90
CA PHE A 160 3.05 -2.23 3.96
C PHE A 160 2.53 -0.84 3.63
N GLU A 161 1.22 -0.67 3.71
CA GLU A 161 0.54 0.59 3.53
C GLU A 161 -0.31 0.86 4.77
N PHE A 162 -0.08 2.01 5.38
CA PHE A 162 -0.73 2.42 6.60
C PHE A 162 -1.41 3.76 6.40
N ASP A 163 -2.69 3.81 6.70
CA ASP A 163 -3.52 5.00 6.62
C ASP A 163 -4.29 5.12 7.93
N GLY A 164 -3.85 5.99 8.82
CA GLY A 164 -4.38 6.04 10.19
C GLY A 164 -3.60 7.01 11.06
N ASP A 165 -3.88 6.96 12.36
CA ASP A 165 -3.27 7.86 13.32
C ASP A 165 -1.74 7.70 13.36
N ARG A 166 -1.04 8.84 13.28
CA ARG A 166 0.43 8.94 13.33
C ARG A 166 1.01 8.37 14.62
N GLU A 167 0.33 8.57 15.75
CA GLU A 167 0.77 8.08 17.06
C GLU A 167 0.82 6.55 17.07
N ILE A 168 -0.22 5.90 16.53
CA ILE A 168 -0.24 4.44 16.36
C ILE A 168 0.92 3.98 15.48
N PHE A 169 1.20 4.67 14.37
CA PHE A 169 2.32 4.33 13.48
C PHE A 169 3.67 4.39 14.20
N ASN A 170 3.90 5.44 14.99
CA ASN A 170 5.15 5.64 15.71
C ASN A 170 5.39 4.60 16.81
N GLU A 171 4.33 4.04 17.36
CA GLU A 171 4.41 3.00 18.37
C GLU A 171 4.70 1.61 17.79
N ILE A 172 4.57 1.44 16.46
CA ILE A 172 4.88 0.17 15.79
C ILE A 172 6.36 -0.17 16.02
N GLN A 173 6.59 -1.29 16.70
CA GLN A 173 7.91 -1.86 16.90
C GLN A 173 8.35 -2.60 15.64
N TRP A 174 9.19 -1.94 14.87
CA TRP A 174 9.78 -2.51 13.66
C TRP A 174 10.88 -3.51 14.01
N SER A 175 10.81 -4.70 13.42
CA SER A 175 11.91 -5.67 13.52
C SER A 175 13.10 -5.24 12.68
N THR A 176 14.30 -5.30 13.24
CA THR A 176 15.56 -5.10 12.50
C THR A 176 15.77 -6.15 11.40
N GLN A 177 15.06 -7.27 11.47
CA GLN A 177 15.04 -8.33 10.45
C GLN A 177 13.95 -8.11 9.39
N SER A 178 13.25 -6.98 9.42
CA SER A 178 12.19 -6.66 8.46
C SER A 178 12.69 -6.74 7.02
N ARG A 179 11.94 -7.47 6.19
CA ARG A 179 12.16 -7.60 4.75
C ARG A 179 11.38 -6.56 3.95
N LEU A 180 10.75 -5.62 4.65
CA LEU A 180 9.90 -4.60 4.04
C LEU A 180 10.71 -3.77 3.06
N LYS A 181 10.24 -3.71 1.81
CA LYS A 181 10.87 -2.96 0.72
C LYS A 181 10.07 -1.72 0.36
N HIS A 182 8.76 -1.75 0.56
CA HIS A 182 7.85 -0.67 0.22
C HIS A 182 7.02 -0.32 1.45
N LEU A 183 7.09 0.94 1.85
CA LEU A 183 6.29 1.50 2.92
C LEU A 183 5.53 2.69 2.36
N THR A 184 4.23 2.71 2.59
CA THR A 184 3.37 3.86 2.32
C THR A 184 2.68 4.25 3.61
N VAL A 185 2.76 5.51 3.99
CA VAL A 185 2.15 6.04 5.22
C VAL A 185 1.36 7.29 4.87
N ASP A 186 0.20 7.49 5.48
CA ASP A 186 -0.55 8.72 5.28
C ASP A 186 0.22 9.92 5.85
N GLN A 187 0.45 9.95 7.17
CA GLN A 187 1.03 11.12 7.82
C GLN A 187 2.30 10.80 8.59
N LEU A 188 3.34 11.62 8.39
CA LEU A 188 4.56 11.59 9.21
C LEU A 188 5.13 12.99 9.43
N LEU A 189 5.87 13.13 10.52
CA LEU A 189 6.80 14.21 10.76
C LEU A 189 8.18 13.89 10.19
N TRP A 190 8.99 14.92 9.95
CA TRP A 190 10.35 14.76 9.44
C TRP A 190 11.24 13.88 10.34
N ASN A 191 11.17 14.06 11.66
CA ASN A 191 11.90 13.22 12.62
C ASN A 191 11.47 11.75 12.58
N GLU A 192 10.18 11.50 12.36
CA GLU A 192 9.62 10.15 12.26
C GLU A 192 10.00 9.48 10.95
N VAL A 193 10.12 10.23 9.85
CA VAL A 193 10.69 9.73 8.60
C VAL A 193 12.10 9.19 8.85
N TYR A 194 12.96 9.94 9.55
CA TYR A 194 14.32 9.47 9.86
C TYR A 194 14.32 8.23 10.75
N SER A 195 13.52 8.24 11.82
CA SER A 195 13.35 7.08 12.69
C SER A 195 12.92 5.85 11.88
N THR A 196 11.94 6.01 11.00
CA THR A 196 11.43 4.94 10.12
C THR A 196 12.52 4.39 9.22
N LEU A 197 13.33 5.26 8.60
CA LEU A 197 14.46 4.84 7.77
C LEU A 197 15.53 4.11 8.58
N GLY A 198 15.79 4.53 9.82
CA GLY A 198 16.73 3.85 10.72
C GLY A 198 16.26 2.43 11.11
N HIS A 199 14.95 2.24 11.29
CA HIS A 199 14.36 0.96 11.69
C HIS A 199 14.18 -0.03 10.52
N LEU A 200 14.17 0.44 9.28
CA LEU A 200 13.84 -0.37 8.10
C LEU A 200 15.00 -0.43 7.10
N PRO A 201 16.07 -1.21 7.40
CA PRO A 201 17.29 -1.22 6.57
C PRO A 201 17.09 -1.80 5.16
N SER A 202 16.06 -2.63 4.97
CA SER A 202 15.70 -3.22 3.67
C SER A 202 14.84 -2.30 2.80
N LEU A 203 14.42 -1.15 3.33
CA LEU A 203 13.47 -0.28 2.67
C LEU A 203 14.06 0.28 1.37
N ARG A 204 13.29 0.17 0.30
CA ARG A 204 13.64 0.68 -1.03
C ARG A 204 12.76 1.83 -1.42
N THR A 205 11.48 1.75 -1.08
CA THR A 205 10.47 2.76 -1.37
C THR A 205 9.82 3.23 -0.10
N LEU A 206 9.91 4.53 0.16
CA LEU A 206 9.09 5.22 1.15
C LEU A 206 8.14 6.15 0.40
N VAL A 207 6.85 6.05 0.66
CA VAL A 207 5.82 6.98 0.21
C VAL A 207 5.16 7.59 1.44
N VAL A 208 5.26 8.89 1.62
CA VAL A 208 4.51 9.60 2.67
C VAL A 208 3.47 10.46 1.96
N LYS A 209 2.18 10.30 2.27
CA LYS A 209 1.11 11.05 1.57
C LYS A 209 1.03 12.51 2.05
N ASN A 210 1.30 12.75 3.34
CA ASN A 210 1.24 14.05 3.96
C ASN A 210 2.36 14.19 5.02
N VAL A 211 3.37 14.99 4.70
CA VAL A 211 4.43 15.35 5.66
C VAL A 211 4.04 16.63 6.40
N ASN A 212 3.81 16.54 7.71
CA ASN A 212 3.40 17.69 8.54
C ASN A 212 4.62 18.46 9.11
N ARG A 213 4.48 19.78 9.29
CA ARG A 213 5.52 20.75 9.65
C ARG A 213 6.04 20.71 11.07
N ALA A 214 5.59 19.79 11.94
CA ALA A 214 5.99 19.88 13.35
C ALA A 214 7.52 19.97 13.42
N PHE A 215 7.97 21.05 14.08
CA PHE A 215 9.27 21.69 13.90
C PHE A 215 10.37 20.68 13.59
N PHE A 216 11.09 20.91 12.48
CA PHE A 216 12.42 20.33 12.32
C PHE A 216 13.24 20.90 13.48
N ASN A 217 13.30 20.16 14.58
CA ASN A 217 14.13 20.58 15.68
C ASN A 217 15.55 20.44 15.14
N LYS A 218 16.23 21.57 14.90
CA LYS A 218 17.63 21.57 14.40
C LYS A 218 18.55 20.77 15.32
N ASP A 219 18.08 20.47 16.52
CA ASP A 219 18.68 19.60 17.53
C ASP A 219 18.45 18.09 17.30
N ILE A 220 17.89 17.63 16.18
CA ILE A 220 18.11 16.24 15.74
C ILE A 220 19.59 16.15 15.39
N THR A 221 20.37 15.88 16.42
CA THR A 221 21.82 15.90 16.36
C THR A 221 22.28 14.86 15.35
N ARG A 222 23.43 15.16 14.75
CA ARG A 222 24.23 14.29 13.87
C ARG A 222 24.51 12.89 14.44
N ASP A 223 24.13 12.64 15.70
CA ASP A 223 24.29 11.37 16.42
C ASP A 223 23.20 10.35 16.08
N SER A 224 22.10 10.75 15.44
CA SER A 224 21.15 9.82 14.81
C SER A 224 21.75 9.27 13.51
N VAL A 225 22.77 8.42 13.66
CA VAL A 225 23.43 7.75 12.55
C VAL A 225 22.42 6.84 11.86
N ILE A 226 21.85 7.30 10.75
CA ILE A 226 21.17 6.38 9.83
C ILE A 226 22.23 5.36 9.40
N PRO A 227 21.96 4.05 9.54
CA PRO A 227 22.90 3.03 9.11
C PRO A 227 23.29 3.31 7.66
N GLN A 228 24.60 3.45 7.39
CA GLN A 228 25.15 3.73 6.05
C GLN A 228 24.75 2.68 4.99
N SER A 229 24.11 1.58 5.40
CA SER A 229 23.62 0.48 4.57
C SER A 229 22.30 0.75 3.86
N ASN A 230 21.61 1.88 4.09
CA ASN A 230 20.32 2.09 3.44
C ASN A 230 20.47 2.33 1.92
N HIS A 231 20.14 1.31 1.14
CA HIS A 231 20.09 1.32 -0.32
C HIS A 231 18.73 1.83 -0.83
N LEU A 232 18.23 2.93 -0.25
CA LEU A 232 16.98 3.56 -0.68
C LEU A 232 17.11 3.94 -2.16
N THR A 233 16.15 3.51 -2.98
CA THR A 233 16.23 3.66 -4.44
C THR A 233 15.20 4.70 -4.90
N PRO A 234 13.88 4.49 -4.75
CA PRO A 234 12.94 5.60 -4.84
C PRO A 234 12.41 6.09 -3.48
N ILE A 235 12.25 7.40 -3.29
CA ILE A 235 11.43 7.98 -2.22
C ILE A 235 10.41 8.92 -2.87
N SER A 236 9.15 8.77 -2.52
CA SER A 236 8.08 9.70 -2.92
C SER A 236 7.61 10.40 -1.66
N LEU A 237 7.77 11.71 -1.59
CA LEU A 237 7.22 12.51 -0.50
C LEU A 237 6.10 13.33 -1.11
N CYS A 238 4.87 12.97 -0.81
CA CYS A 238 3.75 13.87 -1.03
C CYS A 238 3.69 14.76 0.21
N CYS A 239 3.70 16.07 -0.02
CA CYS A 239 3.74 17.04 1.06
C CYS A 239 2.57 17.98 0.90
N GLY A 240 1.75 18.05 1.95
CA GLY A 240 0.74 19.09 2.06
C GLY A 240 1.39 20.47 2.09
N ASP A 241 0.59 21.48 1.77
CA ASP A 241 1.05 22.84 1.55
C ASP A 241 1.73 23.45 2.79
N ASP A 242 2.69 24.35 2.50
CA ASP A 242 3.47 25.12 3.47
C ASP A 242 4.52 24.37 4.34
N ASN A 243 4.77 23.09 4.11
CA ASN A 243 5.52 22.26 5.06
C ASN A 243 6.95 21.86 4.66
N ILE A 244 7.34 22.05 3.40
CA ILE A 244 8.74 21.81 2.97
C ILE A 244 9.45 23.14 2.77
N THR A 245 10.51 23.38 3.54
CA THR A 245 11.54 24.37 3.21
C THR A 245 12.71 23.68 2.50
N MET A 246 13.47 24.41 1.68
CA MET A 246 14.68 23.84 1.08
C MET A 246 15.69 23.37 2.14
N ASP A 247 15.79 24.05 3.28
CA ASP A 247 16.63 23.60 4.41
C ASP A 247 16.25 22.20 4.92
N ASN A 248 14.95 21.91 5.07
CA ASN A 248 14.48 20.60 5.54
C ASN A 248 14.78 19.52 4.51
N LEU A 249 14.55 19.84 3.24
CA LEU A 249 14.84 18.94 2.14
C LEU A 249 16.35 18.69 2.02
N GLU A 250 17.19 19.72 2.12
CA GLU A 250 18.65 19.55 2.09
C GLU A 250 19.10 18.66 3.25
N SER A 251 18.59 18.91 4.45
CA SER A 251 18.88 18.10 5.63
C SER A 251 18.48 16.64 5.38
N PHE A 252 17.30 16.41 4.81
CA PHE A 252 16.84 15.07 4.46
C PHE A 252 17.73 14.39 3.41
N LEU A 253 18.01 15.06 2.30
CA LEU A 253 18.82 14.52 1.21
C LEU A 253 20.26 14.23 1.64
N SER A 254 20.81 15.01 2.58
CA SER A 254 22.13 14.75 3.16
C SER A 254 22.21 13.41 3.89
N LEU A 255 21.07 12.90 4.36
CA LEU A 255 20.95 11.64 5.08
C LEU A 255 20.63 10.44 4.16
N VAL A 256 20.18 10.70 2.94
CA VAL A 256 19.90 9.68 1.92
C VAL A 256 20.67 9.92 0.61
N PRO A 257 22.01 10.00 0.65
CA PRO A 257 22.82 10.39 -0.52
C PRO A 257 22.75 9.40 -1.69
N ARG A 258 22.19 8.20 -1.49
CA ARG A 258 22.02 7.17 -2.52
C ARG A 258 20.64 7.17 -3.20
N LEU A 259 19.81 8.16 -2.89
CA LEU A 259 18.48 8.30 -3.46
C LEU A 259 18.56 8.40 -4.99
N ALA A 260 17.85 7.53 -5.70
CA ALA A 260 17.83 7.52 -7.18
C ALA A 260 16.62 8.25 -7.76
N HIS A 261 15.50 8.28 -7.03
CA HIS A 261 14.29 8.99 -7.43
C HIS A 261 13.69 9.75 -6.26
N ILE A 262 13.41 11.03 -6.46
CA ILE A 262 12.59 11.83 -5.55
C ILE A 262 11.36 12.33 -6.31
N ARG A 263 10.18 12.09 -5.75
CA ARG A 263 8.94 12.71 -6.23
C ARG A 263 8.40 13.59 -5.13
N LEU A 264 8.21 14.87 -5.44
CA LEU A 264 7.52 15.82 -4.59
C LEU A 264 6.19 16.18 -5.24
N THR A 265 5.10 15.98 -4.52
CA THR A 265 3.77 16.45 -4.93
C THR A 265 3.25 17.41 -3.89
N THR A 266 2.61 18.48 -4.35
CA THR A 266 1.88 19.43 -3.51
C THR A 266 0.39 19.29 -3.82
N ASP A 267 -0.45 19.40 -2.79
CA ASP A 267 -1.90 19.24 -2.95
C ASP A 267 -2.60 20.56 -3.31
N ASP A 268 -2.03 21.73 -2.96
CA ASP A 268 -2.61 23.04 -3.24
C ASP A 268 -1.79 23.87 -4.25
N CYS A 269 -2.45 24.91 -4.75
CA CYS A 269 -1.93 25.84 -5.75
C CYS A 269 -1.04 26.93 -5.14
N SER A 270 -0.89 26.99 -3.81
CA SER A 270 -0.01 27.92 -3.10
C SER A 270 1.38 27.35 -2.90
N ILE A 271 2.05 26.98 -3.99
CA ILE A 271 3.46 26.60 -3.89
C ILE A 271 4.23 27.85 -3.45
N ASN A 272 4.84 27.81 -2.26
CA ASN A 272 5.79 28.84 -1.84
C ASN A 272 6.84 28.99 -2.93
N SER A 273 6.98 30.20 -3.48
CA SER A 273 7.85 30.46 -4.64
C SER A 273 9.31 30.05 -4.40
N SER A 274 9.73 29.94 -3.15
CA SER A 274 11.06 29.48 -2.75
C SER A 274 11.32 28.00 -3.03
N THR A 275 10.33 27.11 -3.04
CA THR A 275 10.53 25.68 -3.34
C THR A 275 10.49 25.38 -4.84
N VAL A 276 10.16 26.36 -5.68
CA VAL A 276 10.14 26.24 -7.16
C VAL A 276 11.39 26.88 -7.80
N ASP A 277 12.35 27.33 -6.99
CA ASP A 277 13.60 27.87 -7.52
C ASP A 277 14.44 26.73 -8.11
N GLY A 278 14.35 26.56 -9.44
CA GLY A 278 15.09 25.53 -10.17
C GLY A 278 16.61 25.62 -9.98
N SER A 279 17.16 26.80 -9.69
CA SER A 279 18.61 26.98 -9.47
C SER A 279 19.05 26.38 -8.14
N GLN A 280 18.26 26.58 -7.07
CA GLN A 280 18.51 25.95 -5.76
C GLN A 280 18.39 24.43 -5.84
N TRP A 281 17.43 23.93 -6.62
CA TRP A 281 17.29 22.51 -6.87
C TRP A 281 18.49 21.93 -7.60
N GLU A 282 18.96 22.59 -8.65
CA GLU A 282 20.13 22.17 -9.41
C GLU A 282 21.37 22.10 -8.51
N GLU A 283 21.63 23.15 -7.73
CA GLU A 283 22.74 23.18 -6.76
C GLU A 283 22.61 22.05 -5.73
N LEU A 284 21.42 21.86 -5.15
CA LEU A 284 21.16 20.83 -4.15
C LEU A 284 21.40 19.42 -4.70
N ILE A 285 20.92 19.14 -5.92
CA ILE A 285 21.11 17.84 -6.58
C ILE A 285 22.59 17.60 -6.86
N GLN A 286 23.28 18.59 -7.41
CA GLN A 286 24.72 18.50 -7.70
C GLN A 286 25.54 18.23 -6.43
N LEU A 287 25.18 18.87 -5.31
CA LEU A 287 25.91 18.75 -4.04
C LEU A 287 25.58 17.48 -3.26
N LYS A 288 24.32 17.06 -3.20
CA LYS A 288 23.85 16.01 -2.27
C LYS A 288 23.46 14.71 -2.96
N LEU A 289 23.15 14.74 -4.25
CA LEU A 289 22.60 13.62 -5.01
C LEU A 289 23.39 13.37 -6.30
N PRO A 290 24.72 13.16 -6.21
CA PRO A 290 25.56 13.02 -7.40
C PRO A 290 25.14 11.83 -8.29
N ILE A 291 24.54 10.79 -7.69
CA ILE A 291 24.05 9.59 -8.42
C ILE A 291 22.88 9.93 -9.35
N ILE A 292 22.03 10.91 -9.00
CA ILE A 292 20.92 11.33 -9.86
C ILE A 292 21.44 12.07 -11.09
N ASN A 293 22.58 12.76 -10.96
CA ASN A 293 23.14 13.59 -12.03
C ASN A 293 23.57 12.78 -13.27
N ASP A 294 23.94 11.51 -13.09
CA ASP A 294 24.28 10.60 -14.20
C ASP A 294 23.06 10.11 -14.99
N HIS A 295 21.84 10.28 -14.45
CA HIS A 295 20.60 9.86 -15.08
C HIS A 295 19.64 11.05 -15.18
N LYS A 296 19.65 11.74 -16.33
CA LYS A 296 18.76 12.84 -16.76
C LYS A 296 17.74 13.29 -15.69
N VAL A 297 17.89 14.54 -15.23
CA VAL A 297 17.05 15.32 -14.29
C VAL A 297 15.52 15.25 -14.52
N SER A 298 15.06 14.62 -15.60
CA SER A 298 13.67 14.21 -15.89
C SER A 298 12.93 13.40 -14.79
N ASN A 299 13.58 13.05 -13.68
CA ASN A 299 12.98 12.25 -12.61
C ASN A 299 12.45 13.05 -11.41
N ILE A 300 12.68 14.37 -11.36
CA ILE A 300 12.01 15.24 -10.38
C ILE A 300 10.74 15.75 -11.03
N LEU A 301 9.66 14.99 -10.82
CA LEU A 301 8.33 15.41 -11.22
C LEU A 301 7.74 16.20 -10.05
N LEU A 302 7.75 17.52 -10.16
CA LEU A 302 6.80 18.38 -9.46
C LEU A 302 5.44 18.18 -10.15
N GLY A 303 4.73 17.15 -9.71
CA GLY A 303 3.40 16.83 -10.22
C GLY A 303 2.33 17.52 -9.39
N ARG A 304 1.40 18.23 -10.04
CA ARG A 304 0.12 18.56 -9.41
C ARG A 304 -0.71 17.29 -9.29
N ASN A 305 -1.36 17.10 -8.15
CA ASN A 305 -2.25 15.96 -7.91
C ASN A 305 -3.56 16.17 -8.69
N GLU A 306 -3.62 15.80 -9.97
CA GLU A 306 -4.83 15.99 -10.81
C GLU A 306 -6.01 15.05 -10.45
N LYS A 307 -5.89 14.23 -9.40
CA LYS A 307 -6.89 13.20 -9.07
C LYS A 307 -8.03 13.63 -8.12
N MET A 308 -8.06 14.86 -7.61
CA MET A 308 -9.14 15.32 -6.69
C MET A 308 -10.22 16.23 -7.33
N VAL A 309 -10.25 16.43 -8.65
CA VAL A 309 -11.22 17.36 -9.29
C VAL A 309 -12.48 16.68 -9.88
N ASN A 310 -12.59 15.35 -9.85
CA ASN A 310 -13.73 14.63 -10.45
C ASN A 310 -14.66 13.93 -9.44
N GLN A 311 -14.84 14.50 -8.24
CA GLN A 311 -15.94 14.14 -7.33
C GLN A 311 -16.47 15.40 -6.63
N MET A 312 -17.24 16.19 -7.39
CA MET A 312 -18.31 17.08 -6.90
C MET A 312 -19.54 16.84 -7.77
#